data_AF-A0A6N7NYR9-F1
#
_entry.id   AF-A0A6N7NYR9-F1
#
_cell.length_a   1.000
_cell.length_b   1.000
_cell.length_c   1.000
_cell.angle_alpha   90.00
_cell.angle_beta   90.00
_cell.angle_gamma   90.00
#
_symmetry.space_group_name_H-M   'P 1'
#
loop_
_entity.id
_entity.type
_entity.pdbx_description
1 polymer ?
#
loop_
_entity_poly.entity_id
_entity_poly.type
_entity_poly.pdbx_seq_one_letter_code
_entity_poly.pdbx_strand_id
1 'polypeptide(L)'
;QIAGGWLGDRLGPRKTLLICGAIWSAATIMIGFVEGAMSLVAARFLLGIGEGSAFPTATRALANWMAADRRGFAQGITHAFARLGNALT
;
A
#
# COMPACT_ATOMS: atom_id res chain seq x y z
N GLN A 1 9.45 -0.31 2.01
CA GLN A 1 9.47 -1.67 1.42
C GLN A 1 10.14 -2.69 2.33
N ILE A 2 11.43 -2.54 2.69
CA ILE A 2 12.11 -3.48 3.63
C ILE A 2 11.48 -3.42 5.03
N ALA A 3 11.39 -2.22 5.63
CA ALA A 3 10.78 -2.04 6.95
C ALA A 3 9.29 -2.43 6.98
N GLY A 4 8.57 -2.13 5.89
CA GLY A 4 7.16 -2.50 5.73
C GLY A 4 6.93 -4.01 5.61
N GLY A 5 7.82 -4.72 4.90
CA GLY A 5 7.83 -6.18 4.86
C GLY A 5 8.11 -6.78 6.24
N TRP A 6 9.11 -6.27 6.96
CA TRP A 6 9.40 -6.68 8.33
C TRP A 6 8.22 -6.47 9.30
N LEU A 7 7.50 -5.35 9.17
CA LEU A 7 6.25 -5.09 9.90
C LEU A 7 5.15 -6.08 9.53
N GLY A 8 4.98 -6.38 8.24
CA GLY A 8 4.09 -7.43 7.73
C GLY A 8 4.41 -8.81 8.31
N ASP A 9 5.70 -9.10 8.49
CA ASP A 9 6.17 -10.37 9.02
C ASP A 9 5.93 -10.52 10.52
N ARG A 10 6.02 -9.41 11.27
CA ARG A 10 5.85 -9.42 12.73
C ARG A 10 4.41 -9.26 13.19
N LEU A 11 3.62 -8.40 12.54
CA LEU A 11 2.24 -8.08 12.95
C LEU A 11 1.18 -8.87 12.18
N GLY A 12 1.59 -9.54 11.09
CA GLY A 12 0.72 -10.22 10.16
C GLY A 12 0.04 -9.27 9.16
N PRO A 13 -0.39 -9.79 8.00
CA PRO A 13 -0.81 -8.96 6.88
C PRO A 13 -2.03 -8.08 7.17
N ARG A 14 -3.01 -8.57 7.94
CA ARG A 14 -4.23 -7.82 8.26
C ARG A 14 -3.94 -6.53 9.02
N LYS A 15 -3.16 -6.59 10.10
CA LYS A 15 -2.85 -5.43 10.94
C LYS A 15 -1.97 -4.44 10.18
N THR A 16 -0.98 -4.94 9.45
CA THR A 16 -0.08 -4.08 8.68
C THR A 16 -0.81 -3.34 7.56
N LEU A 17 -1.72 -4.00 6.84
CA LEU A 17 -2.55 -3.31 5.81
C LEU A 17 -3.48 -2.26 6.43
N LEU A 18 -4.08 -2.52 7.60
CA LEU A 18 -4.89 -1.53 8.30
C LEU A 18 -4.09 -0.29 8.70
N ILE A 19 -2.88 -0.47 9.25
CA ILE A 19 -2.01 0.65 9.63
C ILE A 19 -1.58 1.45 8.39
N CYS A 20 -1.18 0.77 7.32
CA CYS A 20 -0.80 1.42 6.06
C CYS A 20 -1.97 2.22 5.47
N GLY A 21 -3.17 1.63 5.43
CA GLY A 21 -4.38 2.29 4.96
C GLY A 21 -4.74 3.50 5.82
N ALA A 22 -4.62 3.42 7.14
CA ALA A 22 -4.87 4.54 8.02
C ALA A 22 -3.90 5.71 7.79
N ILE A 23 -2.59 5.42 7.64
CA ILE A 23 -1.57 6.43 7.32
C ILE A 23 -1.86 7.05 5.96
N TRP A 24 -2.15 6.23 4.95
CA TRP A 24 -2.47 6.69 3.60
C TRP A 24 -3.71 7.60 3.58
N SER A 25 -4.79 7.21 4.26
CA SER A 25 -6.01 8.02 4.35
C SER A 25 -5.76 9.35 5.06
N ALA A 26 -5.07 9.33 6.20
CA ALA A 26 -4.73 10.55 6.94
C ALA A 26 -3.84 11.49 6.10
N ALA A 27 -2.82 10.95 5.43
CA ALA A 27 -1.95 11.71 4.54
C ALA A 27 -2.72 12.32 3.36
N THR A 28 -3.64 11.55 2.76
CA THR A 28 -4.48 12.03 1.65
C THR A 28 -5.39 13.17 2.09
N ILE A 29 -6.01 13.07 3.27
CA ILE A 29 -6.82 14.16 3.84
C ILE A 29 -5.94 15.39 4.09
N MET A 30 -4.75 15.23 4.68
CA MET A 30 -3.83 16.35 4.93
C MET A 30 -3.42 17.06 3.64
N ILE A 31 -3.19 16.33 2.55
CA ILE A 31 -2.87 16.92 1.23
C ILE A 31 -3.98 17.89 0.78
N GLY A 32 -5.24 17.63 1.10
CA GLY A 32 -6.36 18.52 0.77
C GLY A 32 -6.33 19.88 1.48
N PHE A 33 -5.56 20.01 2.55
CA PHE A 33 -5.39 21.25 3.33
C PHE A 33 -4.00 21.88 3.18
N VAL A 34 -3.21 21.42 2.21
CA VAL A 34 -1.86 21.94 1.97
C VAL A 34 -1.92 23.29 1.26
N GLU A 35 -1.33 24.31 1.89
CA GLU A 35 -1.26 25.68 1.34
C GLU A 35 0.16 26.09 0.89
N GLY A 36 1.17 25.22 1.05
CA GLY A 36 2.56 25.56 0.78
C GLY A 36 3.44 24.39 0.37
N ALA A 37 4.60 24.69 -0.24
CA ALA A 37 5.51 23.67 -0.74
C ALA A 37 6.06 22.76 0.37
N MET A 38 6.38 23.31 1.55
CA MET A 38 6.93 22.52 2.66
C MET A 38 5.89 21.58 3.27
N SER A 39 4.65 22.05 3.45
CA SER A 39 3.55 21.21 3.92
C SER A 39 3.17 20.14 2.89
N LEU A 40 3.29 20.44 1.58
CA LEU A 40 3.14 19.44 0.53
C LEU A 40 4.19 18.33 0.64
N VAL A 41 5.46 18.70 0.81
CA VAL A 41 6.57 17.74 0.94
C VAL A 41 6.36 16.85 2.16
N ALA A 42 6.00 17.43 3.31
CA ALA A 42 5.72 16.66 4.52
C ALA A 42 4.54 15.68 4.32
N ALA A 43 3.45 16.14 3.70
CA ALA A 43 2.28 15.29 3.45
C ALA A 43 2.60 14.15 2.46
N ARG A 44 3.41 14.42 1.42
CA ARG A 44 3.88 13.40 0.46
C ARG A 44 4.86 12.41 1.08
N PHE A 45 5.71 12.87 2.00
CA PHE A 45 6.59 11.99 2.75
C PHE A 45 5.78 11.00 3.60
N LEU A 46 4.76 11.49 4.33
CA LEU A 46 3.85 10.64 5.10
C LEU A 46 3.07 9.67 4.22
N LEU A 47 2.59 10.12 3.06
CA LEU A 47 1.94 9.26 2.07
C LEU A 47 2.87 8.12 1.65
N GLY A 48 4.12 8.43 1.31
CA GLY A 48 5.12 7.43 0.92
C GLY A 48 5.44 6.40 2.02
N ILE A 49 5.40 6.81 3.30
CA ILE A 49 5.51 5.87 4.43
C ILE A 49 4.33 4.89 4.45
N GLY A 50 3.11 5.38 4.24
CA GLY A 50 1.90 4.55 4.19
C GLY A 50 1.91 3.54 3.04
N GLU A 51 2.36 3.95 1.86
CA GLU A 51 2.40 3.09 0.67
C GLU A 51 3.54 2.07 0.70
N GLY A 52 4.64 2.40 1.40
CA GLY A 52 5.88 1.62 1.37
C GLY A 52 5.78 0.18 1.87
N SER A 53 4.74 -0.19 2.63
CA SER A 53 4.50 -1.58 3.09
C SER A 53 3.36 -2.28 2.36
N ALA A 54 2.49 -1.52 1.68
CA ALA A 54 1.20 -2.04 1.22
C ALA A 54 1.39 -3.18 0.23
N PHE A 55 2.27 -3.00 -0.76
CA PHE A 55 2.50 -3.99 -1.82
C PHE A 55 3.07 -5.35 -1.32
N PRO A 56 4.18 -5.42 -0.57
CA PRO A 56 4.69 -6.70 -0.05
C PRO A 56 3.71 -7.36 0.92
N THR A 57 3.00 -6.58 1.73
CA THR A 57 2.03 -7.09 2.71
C THR A 57 0.79 -7.66 2.01
N ALA A 58 0.27 -6.98 0.98
CA ALA A 58 -0.84 -7.45 0.16
C ALA A 58 -0.47 -8.72 -0.62
N THR A 59 0.76 -8.77 -1.15
CA THR A 59 1.29 -9.98 -1.81
C THR A 59 1.31 -11.17 -0.85
N ARG A 60 1.76 -10.95 0.39
CA ARG A 60 1.76 -11.99 1.42
C ARG A 60 0.34 -12.38 1.85
N ALA A 61 -0.57 -11.43 1.98
CA ALA A 61 -1.97 -11.69 2.28
C ALA A 61 -2.61 -12.59 1.19
N LEU A 62 -2.37 -12.27 -0.08
CA LEU A 62 -2.85 -13.05 -1.21
C LEU A 62 -2.26 -14.46 -1.22
N ALA A 63 -0.96 -14.60 -0.93
CA ALA A 63 -0.31 -15.91 -0.85
C ALA A 63 -0.89 -16.78 0.29
N ASN A 64 -1.32 -16.17 1.40
CA ASN A 64 -1.94 -16.89 2.52
C ASN A 64 -3.35 -17.42 2.19
N TRP A 65 -4.08 -16.75 1.29
CA TRP A 65 -5.46 -17.11 0.95
C TRP A 65 -5.59 -17.90 -0.35
N MET A 66 -4.61 -17.81 -1.24
CA MET A 66 -4.62 -18.49 -2.54
C MET A 66 -3.81 -19.79 -2.52
N ALA A 67 -4.40 -20.84 -3.12
CA ALA A 67 -3.70 -22.07 -3.45
C ALA A 67 -2.47 -21.78 -4.31
N ALA A 68 -1.38 -22.52 -4.09
CA ALA A 68 -0.06 -22.20 -4.64
C ALA A 68 -0.03 -22.11 -6.18
N ASP A 69 -0.78 -22.98 -6.85
CA ASP A 69 -0.97 -23.04 -8.31
C ASP A 69 -1.70 -21.81 -8.87
N ARG A 70 -2.53 -21.14 -8.06
CA ARG A 70 -3.35 -19.99 -8.49
C ARG A 70 -2.76 -18.62 -8.13
N ARG A 71 -1.69 -18.57 -7.33
CA ARG A 71 -1.09 -17.31 -6.86
C ARG A 71 -0.63 -16.42 -8.00
N GLY A 72 -0.02 -17.00 -9.05
CA GLY A 72 0.44 -16.25 -10.22
C GLY A 72 -0.70 -15.57 -10.96
N PHE A 73 -1.80 -16.29 -11.21
CA PHE A 73 -2.99 -15.73 -11.85
C PHE A 73 -3.63 -14.62 -11.00
N ALA A 74 -3.78 -14.86 -9.70
CA ALA A 74 -4.35 -13.87 -8.79
C ALA A 74 -3.52 -12.58 -8.73
N GLN A 75 -2.19 -12.68 -8.66
CA GLN A 75 -1.30 -11.52 -8.77
C GLN A 75 -1.41 -10.82 -10.12
N GLY A 76 -1.50 -11.59 -11.21
CA GLY A 76 -1.68 -11.07 -12.57
C GLY A 76 -2.91 -10.18 -12.69
N ILE A 77 -4.04 -10.60 -12.10
CA ILE A 77 -5.27 -9.79 -12.04
C ILE A 77 -5.03 -8.50 -11.26
N THR A 78 -4.44 -8.56 -10.06
CA THR A 78 -4.18 -7.38 -9.24
C THR A 78 -3.32 -6.35 -9.98
N HIS A 79 -2.27 -6.80 -10.68
CA HIS A 79 -1.42 -5.93 -11.48
C HIS A 79 -2.10 -5.36 -12.72
N ALA A 80 -2.95 -6.14 -13.38
CA ALA A 80 -3.73 -5.67 -14.52
C ALA A 80 -4.63 -4.48 -14.12
N PHE A 81 -5.33 -4.60 -12.99
CA PHE A 81 -6.17 -3.52 -12.47
C PHE A 81 -5.35 -2.29 -12.03
N ALA A 82 -4.19 -2.49 -11.39
CA ALA A 82 -3.32 -1.37 -11.03
C ALA A 82 -2.88 -0.56 -12.26
N ARG A 83 -2.50 -1.25 -13.35
CA ARG A 83 -2.13 -0.60 -14.62
C ARG A 83 -3.32 0.04 -15.32
N LEU A 84 -4.48 -0.60 -15.28
CA LEU A 84 -5.71 -0.03 -15.84
C LEU A 84 -6.08 1.28 -15.13
N GLY A 85 -6.02 1.31 -13.81
CA GLY A 85 -6.27 2.52 -13.03
C GLY A 85 -5.35 3.66 -13.44
N ASN A 86 -4.04 3.39 -13.52
CA ASN A 86 -3.06 4.38 -13.97
C ASN A 86 -3.24 4.84 -15.43
N ALA A 87 -3.93 4.07 -16.27
CA ALA A 87 -4.22 4.48 -17.64
C ALA A 87 -5.45 5.41 -17.73
N LEU A 88 -6.32 5.40 -16.72
CA LEU A 88 -7.58 6.15 -16.70
C LEU A 88 -7.49 7.50 -15.98
N THR A 89 -6.46 7.71 -15.16
CA THR A 89 -6.22 8.93 -14.37
C THR A 89 -4.94 9.63 -14.79
#